data_AF-A0A2V8MEV5-F1
#
_entry.id   AF-A0A2V8MEV5-F1
#
_cell.length_a   1.000
_cell.length_b   1.000
_cell.length_c   1.000
_cell.angle_alpha   90.00
_cell.angle_beta   90.00
_cell.angle_gamma   90.00
#
_symmetry.space_group_name_H-M   'P 1'
#
loop_
_entity.id
_entity.type
_entity.pdbx_description
1 polymer ?
#
loop_
_entity_poly.entity_id
_entity_poly.type
_entity_poly.pdbx_seq_one_letter_code
_entity_poly.pdbx_strand_id
1 'polypeptide(L)'
;MSNKANTPTVIVTGMHCSGTRLVAAMLAAVSVRMGDHLRTAESRQEAGRFEDEKFVRFHRRVLSDACRSDEPGYPDWGWTESEHLEVGRFNEFHDEAGRLLMTRFHESEPSGWEDPRATLFLDQWDIIIEDPRYILVYGFPWDVSEAMQWLWIEEFLKH
;
A
#
# COMPACT_ATOMS: atom_id res chain seq x y z
N MET A 1 -13.58 20.18 -19.82
CA MET A 1 -12.22 20.75 -19.94
C MET A 1 -11.49 20.34 -18.66
N SER A 2 -10.67 19.29 -18.73
CA SER A 2 -9.95 18.75 -17.56
C SER A 2 -8.71 19.60 -17.34
N ASN A 3 -8.69 20.35 -16.25
CA ASN A 3 -7.53 21.13 -15.83
C ASN A 3 -6.75 20.35 -14.76
N LYS A 4 -6.43 19.08 -15.05
CA LYS A 4 -5.65 18.24 -14.14
C LYS A 4 -4.17 18.43 -14.45
N ALA A 5 -3.40 18.86 -13.45
CA ALA A 5 -1.95 18.77 -13.48
C ALA A 5 -1.54 17.31 -13.79
N ASN A 6 -0.72 17.17 -14.83
CA ASN A 6 -0.40 15.93 -15.53
C ASN A 6 0.76 15.16 -14.86
N THR A 7 0.80 15.16 -13.52
CA THR A 7 1.95 14.63 -12.78
C THR A 7 1.69 13.17 -12.44
N PRO A 8 2.58 12.23 -12.81
CA PRO A 8 2.38 10.81 -12.54
C PRO A 8 2.27 10.55 -11.04
N THR A 9 1.39 9.60 -10.69
CA THR A 9 1.27 9.10 -9.32
C THR A 9 2.04 7.80 -9.20
N VAL A 10 3.09 7.79 -8.38
CA VAL A 10 3.97 6.62 -8.20
C VAL A 10 3.47 5.74 -7.06
N ILE A 11 3.18 4.48 -7.35
CA ILE A 11 2.73 3.50 -6.35
C ILE A 11 3.83 2.46 -6.20
N VAL A 12 4.51 2.47 -5.06
CA VAL A 12 5.49 1.44 -4.71
C VAL A 12 4.77 0.32 -3.97
N THR A 13 4.84 -0.88 -4.51
CA THR A 13 4.12 -2.03 -3.94
C THR A 13 4.87 -3.34 -4.19
N GLY A 14 4.39 -4.44 -3.59
CA GLY A 14 5.04 -5.74 -3.57
C GLY A 14 4.66 -6.51 -2.31
N MET A 15 5.53 -7.41 -1.84
CA MET A 15 5.33 -8.05 -0.53
C MET A 15 5.95 -7.22 0.59
N HIS A 16 5.41 -7.29 1.81
CA HIS A 16 6.12 -6.78 2.98
C HIS A 16 7.53 -7.38 3.03
N CYS A 17 8.52 -6.62 3.53
CA CYS A 17 9.92 -7.04 3.59
C CYS A 17 10.62 -7.32 2.24
N SER A 18 9.99 -7.08 1.09
CA SER A 18 10.63 -7.21 -0.23
C SER A 18 11.57 -6.05 -0.60
N GLY A 19 11.56 -4.95 0.17
CA GLY A 19 12.34 -3.75 -0.10
C GLY A 19 11.52 -2.56 -0.63
N THR A 20 10.19 -2.65 -0.67
CA THR A 20 9.29 -1.53 -1.02
C THR A 20 9.63 -0.24 -0.28
N ARG A 21 9.88 -0.35 1.03
CA ARG A 21 10.29 0.76 1.90
C ARG A 21 11.60 1.43 1.45
N LEU A 22 12.59 0.65 1.00
CA LEU A 22 13.87 1.19 0.50
C LEU A 22 13.64 2.00 -0.78
N VAL A 23 12.82 1.48 -1.69
CA VAL A 23 12.47 2.17 -2.93
C VAL A 23 11.71 3.47 -2.64
N ALA A 24 10.75 3.44 -1.72
CA ALA A 24 10.03 4.64 -1.29
C ALA A 24 10.97 5.70 -0.69
N ALA A 25 11.94 5.28 0.13
CA ALA A 25 12.96 6.18 0.68
C ALA A 25 13.85 6.79 -0.43
N MET A 26 14.23 6.01 -1.45
CA MET A 26 15.00 6.51 -2.60
C MET A 26 14.20 7.54 -3.40
N LEU A 27 12.91 7.29 -3.65
CA LEU A 27 12.01 8.24 -4.32
C LEU A 27 11.85 9.54 -3.53
N ALA A 28 11.68 9.45 -2.22
CA ALA A 28 11.63 10.61 -1.34
C ALA A 28 12.95 11.42 -1.38
N ALA A 29 14.09 10.73 -1.42
CA ALA A 29 15.41 11.38 -1.52
C ALA A 29 15.61 12.12 -2.85
N VAL A 30 14.89 11.74 -3.92
CA VAL A 30 14.89 12.45 -5.22
C VAL A 30 13.65 13.34 -5.40
N SER A 31 13.05 13.79 -4.29
CA SER A 31 11.96 14.79 -4.25
C SER A 31 10.61 14.30 -4.78
N VAL A 32 10.34 13.00 -4.76
CA VAL A 32 8.96 12.49 -4.90
C VAL A 32 8.29 12.51 -3.53
N ARG A 33 7.10 13.12 -3.44
CA ARG A 33 6.32 13.14 -2.20
C ARG A 33 5.67 11.79 -1.96
N MET A 34 6.31 10.96 -1.14
CA MET A 34 5.84 9.61 -0.80
C MET A 34 4.94 9.61 0.44
N GLY A 35 3.68 10.00 0.28
CA GLY A 35 2.68 10.07 1.35
C GLY A 35 2.74 11.35 2.21
N ASP A 36 1.61 11.69 2.84
CA ASP A 36 1.46 12.90 3.68
C ASP A 36 1.32 12.56 5.16
N HIS A 37 0.89 11.33 5.45
CA HIS A 37 0.71 10.79 6.79
C HIS A 37 1.57 9.55 6.94
N LEU A 38 2.88 9.73 6.80
CA LEU A 38 3.83 8.68 7.13
C LEU A 38 3.59 8.26 8.57
N ARG A 39 3.42 6.96 8.83
CA ARG A 39 3.29 6.45 10.19
C ARG A 39 4.54 6.88 10.99
N THR A 40 4.39 7.92 11.80
CA THR A 40 5.47 8.46 12.63
C THR A 40 5.81 7.46 13.71
N ALA A 41 7.11 7.23 13.88
CA ALA A 41 7.64 6.21 14.77
C ALA A 41 7.47 6.58 16.25
N GLU A 42 6.87 5.70 17.03
CA GLU A 42 6.94 5.78 18.50
C GLU A 42 8.15 4.99 19.04
N SER A 43 8.74 4.11 18.23
CA SER A 43 9.89 3.26 18.55
C SER A 43 10.93 3.16 17.42
N ARG A 44 12.13 2.65 17.73
CA ARG A 44 13.22 2.41 16.75
C ARG A 44 12.86 1.34 15.69
N GLN A 45 11.89 0.47 15.99
CA GLN A 45 11.31 -0.50 15.05
C GLN A 45 10.28 0.14 14.10
N GLU A 46 9.67 1.25 14.51
CA GLU A 46 8.72 2.02 13.69
C GLU A 46 9.39 3.17 12.91
N ALA A 47 10.66 3.46 13.22
CA ALA A 47 11.46 4.45 12.52
C ALA A 47 11.56 4.11 11.02
N GLY A 48 10.92 4.95 10.20
CA GLY A 48 11.04 4.91 8.74
C GLY A 48 10.00 4.07 8.02
N ARG A 49 8.79 3.84 8.57
CA ARG A 49 7.66 3.35 7.76
C ARG A 49 7.26 4.44 6.73
N PHE A 50 7.37 4.11 5.45
CA PHE A 50 6.97 4.96 4.33
C PHE A 50 5.52 4.73 3.89
N GLU A 51 4.82 3.82 4.56
CA GLU A 51 3.41 3.58 4.34
C GLU A 51 2.59 4.78 4.83
N ASP A 52 1.78 5.31 3.93
CA ASP A 52 0.83 6.36 4.28
C ASP A 52 -0.37 5.75 5.02
N GLU A 53 -0.61 6.23 6.23
CA GLU A 53 -1.59 5.66 7.14
C GLU A 53 -3.02 5.63 6.57
N LYS A 54 -3.42 6.62 5.76
CA LYS A 54 -4.78 6.61 5.20
C LYS A 54 -4.94 5.52 4.14
N PHE A 55 -3.91 5.28 3.32
CA PHE A 55 -3.92 4.16 2.36
C PHE A 55 -3.85 2.81 3.07
N VAL A 56 -3.03 2.70 4.12
CA VAL A 56 -2.96 1.49 4.96
C VAL A 56 -4.32 1.16 5.54
N ARG A 57 -4.98 2.13 6.19
CA ARG A 57 -6.31 1.96 6.79
C ARG A 57 -7.36 1.62 5.74
N PHE A 58 -7.33 2.28 4.58
CA PHE A 58 -8.21 1.99 3.46
C PHE A 58 -8.05 0.55 2.98
N HIS A 59 -6.84 0.15 2.56
CA HIS A 59 -6.59 -1.19 2.04
C HIS A 59 -6.91 -2.27 3.07
N ARG A 60 -6.46 -2.11 4.33
CA ARG A 60 -6.74 -3.10 5.39
C ARG A 60 -8.24 -3.30 5.59
N ARG A 61 -9.02 -2.23 5.61
CA ARG A 61 -10.47 -2.33 5.78
C ARG A 61 -11.13 -3.02 4.58
N VAL A 62 -10.78 -2.63 3.35
CA VAL A 62 -11.34 -3.26 2.15
C VAL A 62 -10.98 -4.75 2.07
N LEU A 63 -9.74 -5.11 2.42
CA LEU A 63 -9.29 -6.50 2.44
C LEU A 63 -10.00 -7.32 3.51
N SER A 64 -10.15 -6.77 4.73
CA SER A 64 -10.94 -7.41 5.78
C SER A 64 -12.39 -7.66 5.36
N ASP A 65 -13.02 -6.69 4.69
CA ASP A 65 -14.40 -6.82 4.22
C ASP A 65 -14.50 -7.84 3.07
N ALA A 66 -13.47 -7.97 2.24
CA ALA A 66 -13.44 -8.90 1.11
C ALA A 66 -13.01 -10.33 1.47
N CYS A 67 -12.45 -10.53 2.67
CA CYS A 67 -12.09 -11.83 3.21
C CYS A 67 -13.20 -12.36 4.13
N ARG A 68 -13.17 -13.67 4.41
CA ARG A 68 -14.05 -14.28 5.40
C ARG A 68 -13.59 -13.96 6.82
N SER A 69 -14.52 -13.50 7.66
CA SER A 69 -14.22 -13.02 9.01
C SER A 69 -13.87 -14.11 10.02
N ASP A 70 -14.08 -15.39 9.67
CA ASP A 70 -13.96 -16.54 10.56
C ASP A 70 -12.89 -17.56 10.12
N GLU A 71 -12.01 -17.19 9.18
CA GLU A 71 -10.94 -18.04 8.68
C GLU A 71 -9.56 -17.67 9.24
N PRO A 72 -8.65 -18.65 9.46
CA PRO A 72 -7.27 -18.36 9.81
C PRO A 72 -6.54 -17.57 8.71
N GLY A 73 -5.59 -16.74 9.13
CA GLY A 73 -4.69 -15.99 8.26
C GLY A 73 -4.61 -14.51 8.60
N TYR A 74 -4.38 -13.69 7.57
CA TYR A 74 -4.29 -12.22 7.66
C TYR A 74 -5.31 -11.57 6.71
N PRO A 75 -6.61 -11.56 7.09
CA PRO A 75 -7.68 -10.98 6.26
C PRO A 75 -7.41 -9.54 5.83
N ASP A 76 -6.84 -8.72 6.70
CA ASP A 76 -6.50 -7.34 6.40
C ASP A 76 -5.26 -7.17 5.51
N TRP A 77 -4.57 -8.26 5.17
CA TRP A 77 -3.53 -8.34 4.13
C TRP A 77 -4.03 -9.04 2.87
N GLY A 78 -5.29 -9.48 2.86
CA GLY A 78 -5.91 -10.15 1.72
C GLY A 78 -5.55 -11.63 1.60
N TRP A 79 -5.12 -12.26 2.70
CA TRP A 79 -4.75 -13.68 2.71
C TRP A 79 -5.47 -14.43 3.83
N THR A 80 -6.17 -15.51 3.46
CA THR A 80 -6.72 -16.52 4.37
C THR A 80 -6.34 -17.91 3.87
N GLU A 81 -6.42 -18.93 4.73
CA GLU A 81 -6.09 -20.31 4.35
C GLU A 81 -6.99 -20.88 3.24
N SER A 82 -8.19 -20.34 3.04
CA SER A 82 -9.06 -20.74 1.93
C SER A 82 -8.69 -20.10 0.59
N GLU A 83 -7.76 -19.13 0.60
CA GLU A 83 -7.38 -18.32 -0.55
C GLU A 83 -8.56 -17.56 -1.19
N HIS A 84 -9.64 -17.35 -0.43
CA HIS A 84 -10.84 -16.65 -0.91
C HIS A 84 -10.74 -15.14 -0.68
N LEU A 85 -10.72 -14.38 -1.78
CA LEU A 85 -10.77 -12.92 -1.78
C LEU A 85 -11.87 -12.45 -2.73
N GLU A 86 -12.90 -11.78 -2.22
CA GLU A 86 -14.01 -11.27 -3.02
C GLU A 86 -13.64 -9.94 -3.70
N VAL A 87 -12.81 -10.00 -4.75
CA VAL A 87 -12.33 -8.83 -5.51
C VAL A 87 -13.47 -7.94 -6.01
N GLY A 88 -14.64 -8.51 -6.29
CA GLY A 88 -15.84 -7.75 -6.67
C GLY A 88 -16.26 -6.68 -5.65
N ARG A 89 -15.97 -6.89 -4.36
CA ARG A 89 -16.25 -5.91 -3.29
C ARG A 89 -15.40 -4.65 -3.40
N PHE A 90 -14.28 -4.68 -4.12
CA PHE A 90 -13.39 -3.52 -4.22
C PHE A 90 -14.07 -2.37 -4.97
N ASN A 91 -14.99 -2.69 -5.89
CA ASN A 91 -15.77 -1.70 -6.63
C ASN A 91 -16.69 -0.87 -5.71
N GLU A 92 -17.12 -1.42 -4.57
CA GLU A 92 -17.95 -0.72 -3.58
C GLU A 92 -17.21 0.49 -2.96
N PHE A 93 -15.88 0.50 -3.04
CA PHE A 93 -15.02 1.51 -2.40
C PHE A 93 -14.44 2.55 -3.38
N HIS A 94 -14.86 2.53 -4.64
CA HIS A 94 -14.38 3.45 -5.69
C HIS A 94 -14.48 4.92 -5.28
N ASP A 95 -15.63 5.34 -4.76
CA ASP A 95 -15.85 6.74 -4.35
C ASP A 95 -14.96 7.16 -3.17
N GLU A 96 -14.65 6.23 -2.28
CA GLU A 96 -13.77 6.48 -1.16
C GLU A 96 -12.31 6.58 -1.60
N ALA A 97 -11.87 5.69 -2.49
CA ALA A 97 -10.56 5.77 -3.13
C ALA A 97 -10.38 7.10 -3.88
N GLY A 98 -11.40 7.56 -4.61
CA GLY A 98 -11.40 8.87 -5.25
C GLY A 98 -11.26 10.02 -4.26
N ARG A 99 -12.00 10.01 -3.14
CA ARG A 99 -11.86 11.01 -2.06
C ARG A 99 -10.46 11.00 -1.45
N LEU A 100 -9.89 9.81 -1.24
CA LEU A 100 -8.55 9.64 -0.69
C LEU A 100 -7.49 10.32 -1.57
N LEU A 101 -7.60 10.18 -2.89
CA LEU A 101 -6.73 10.84 -3.87
C LEU A 101 -6.94 12.36 -3.91
N MET A 102 -8.19 12.84 -3.85
CA MET A 102 -8.47 14.29 -3.87
C MET A 102 -7.83 15.05 -2.71
N THR A 103 -7.71 14.42 -1.53
CA THR A 103 -7.04 15.05 -0.37
C THR A 103 -5.53 15.25 -0.55
N ARG A 104 -4.96 14.74 -1.65
CA ARG A 104 -3.50 14.73 -1.93
C ARG A 104 -3.10 15.44 -3.21
N PHE A 105 -4.06 16.05 -3.90
CA PHE A 105 -3.77 16.70 -5.17
C PHE A 105 -2.96 17.98 -4.93
N HIS A 106 -1.66 17.90 -5.27
CA HIS A 106 -0.75 19.04 -5.28
C HIS A 106 -0.27 19.25 -6.70
N GLU A 107 -0.63 20.40 -7.30
CA GLU A 107 -0.47 20.67 -8.74
C GLU A 107 0.98 20.62 -9.26
N SER A 108 2.00 20.63 -8.39
CA SER A 108 3.36 21.00 -8.78
C SER A 108 4.48 20.00 -8.47
N GLU A 109 4.23 18.86 -7.81
CA GLU A 109 5.31 17.90 -7.48
C GLU A 109 4.87 16.44 -7.71
N PRO A 110 5.78 15.58 -8.20
CA PRO A 110 5.50 14.15 -8.30
C PRO A 110 5.15 13.59 -6.93
N SER A 111 4.07 12.84 -6.87
CA SER A 111 3.54 12.26 -5.64
C SER A 111 3.38 10.76 -5.78
N GLY A 112 3.29 10.10 -4.63
CA GLY A 112 3.15 8.67 -4.57
C GLY A 112 2.88 8.20 -3.17
N TRP A 113 2.75 6.89 -3.02
CA TRP A 113 2.76 6.24 -1.72
C TRP A 113 3.38 4.85 -1.85
N GLU A 114 3.79 4.32 -0.71
CA GLU A 114 4.21 2.94 -0.59
C GLU A 114 3.16 2.17 0.21
N ASP A 115 2.83 0.99 -0.28
CA ASP A 115 1.93 0.08 0.40
C ASP A 115 2.06 -1.33 -0.23
N PRO A 116 2.53 -2.36 0.50
CA PRO A 116 2.63 -3.71 -0.06
C PRO A 116 1.28 -4.28 -0.52
N ARG A 117 0.20 -3.95 0.19
CA ARG A 117 -1.15 -4.44 -0.10
C ARG A 117 -1.73 -3.82 -1.37
N ALA A 118 -1.20 -2.68 -1.84
CA ALA A 118 -1.63 -2.08 -3.10
C ALA A 118 -1.45 -3.00 -4.32
N THR A 119 -0.62 -4.04 -4.23
CA THR A 119 -0.49 -5.12 -5.23
C THR A 119 -1.84 -5.77 -5.55
N LEU A 120 -2.78 -5.80 -4.61
CA LEU A 120 -4.11 -6.37 -4.79
C LEU A 120 -5.11 -5.38 -5.44
N PHE A 121 -4.74 -4.10 -5.55
CA PHE A 121 -5.63 -3.01 -5.96
C PHE A 121 -5.24 -2.37 -7.31
N LEU A 122 -4.35 -2.99 -8.08
CA LEU A 122 -3.79 -2.40 -9.30
C LEU A 122 -4.89 -1.99 -10.29
N ASP A 123 -5.86 -2.88 -10.55
CA ASP A 123 -6.97 -2.60 -11.47
C ASP A 123 -7.84 -1.43 -10.99
N GLN A 124 -8.08 -1.33 -9.68
CA GLN A 124 -8.88 -0.25 -9.10
C GLN A 124 -8.14 1.09 -9.16
N TRP A 125 -6.84 1.09 -8.95
CA TRP A 125 -6.02 2.29 -9.08
C TRP A 125 -5.93 2.76 -10.54
N ASP A 126 -5.83 1.84 -11.51
CA ASP A 126 -5.85 2.14 -12.95
C ASP A 126 -7.15 2.80 -13.42
N ILE A 127 -8.28 2.46 -12.80
CA ILE A 127 -9.58 3.07 -13.13
C ILE A 127 -9.66 4.54 -12.66
N ILE A 128 -9.05 4.87 -11.51
CA ILE A 128 -9.27 6.15 -10.82
C ILE A 128 -8.16 7.17 -11.10
N ILE A 129 -6.93 6.69 -11.30
CA ILE A 129 -5.73 7.53 -11.47
C ILE A 129 -5.47 7.73 -12.96
N GLU A 130 -5.20 8.98 -13.37
CA GLU A 130 -5.01 9.33 -14.78
C GLU A 130 -3.68 8.85 -15.36
N ASP A 131 -2.61 8.87 -14.56
CA ASP A 131 -1.29 8.36 -14.96
C ASP A 131 -0.59 7.61 -13.80
N PRO A 132 -1.05 6.39 -13.45
CA PRO A 132 -0.41 5.59 -12.43
C PRO A 132 0.93 5.04 -12.93
N ARG A 133 1.93 5.05 -12.05
CA ARG A 133 3.26 4.45 -12.28
C ARG A 133 3.56 3.48 -11.16
N TYR A 134 3.53 2.19 -11.46
CA TYR A 134 3.82 1.16 -10.46
C TYR A 134 5.31 0.82 -10.42
N ILE A 135 5.86 0.74 -9.20
CA ILE A 135 7.14 0.08 -8.95
C ILE A 135 6.84 -1.18 -8.15
N LEU A 136 6.90 -2.32 -8.83
CA LEU A 136 6.64 -3.64 -8.25
C LEU A 136 7.96 -4.20 -7.72
N VAL A 137 8.09 -4.23 -6.39
CA VAL A 137 9.28 -4.77 -5.73
C VAL A 137 9.06 -6.24 -5.43
N TYR A 138 9.86 -7.08 -6.07
CA TYR A 138 9.84 -8.52 -5.88
C TYR A 138 11.05 -8.96 -5.06
N GLY A 139 10.79 -9.62 -3.94
CA GLY A 139 11.80 -10.33 -3.15
C GLY A 139 11.59 -11.83 -3.31
N PHE A 140 12.67 -12.61 -3.29
CA PHE A 140 12.55 -14.07 -3.33
C PHE A 140 11.76 -14.54 -2.09
N PRO A 141 10.78 -15.47 -2.21
CA PRO A 141 9.87 -15.79 -1.11
C PRO A 141 10.57 -16.21 0.19
N TRP A 142 11.70 -16.91 0.06
CA TRP A 142 12.48 -17.38 1.21
C TRP A 142 13.21 -16.24 1.91
N ASP A 143 13.76 -15.28 1.16
CA ASP A 143 14.41 -14.09 1.71
C ASP A 143 13.39 -13.19 2.41
N VAL A 144 12.19 -13.07 1.84
CA VAL A 144 11.07 -12.33 2.43
C VAL A 144 10.61 -12.98 3.74
N SER A 145 10.40 -14.30 3.71
CA SER A 145 10.01 -15.08 4.89
C SER A 145 11.06 -14.98 5.99
N GLU A 146 12.34 -15.10 5.62
CA GLU A 146 13.44 -14.94 6.56
C GLU A 146 13.40 -13.53 7.16
N ALA A 147 13.36 -12.48 6.33
CA ALA A 147 13.34 -11.09 6.80
C ALA A 147 12.16 -10.79 7.75
N MET A 148 10.97 -11.34 7.50
CA MET A 148 9.81 -11.20 8.39
C MET A 148 10.08 -11.75 9.79
N GLN A 149 10.77 -12.90 9.89
CA GLN A 149 11.13 -13.52 11.17
C GLN A 149 12.23 -12.71 11.88
N TRP A 150 13.21 -12.18 11.15
CA TRP A 150 14.34 -11.43 11.74
C TRP A 150 13.95 -10.04 12.27
N LEU A 151 12.94 -9.40 11.67
CA LEU A 151 12.58 -8.02 12.03
C LEU A 151 11.83 -7.92 13.36
N TRP A 152 11.33 -9.05 13.90
CA TRP A 152 10.54 -9.10 15.14
C TRP A 152 9.41 -8.05 15.20
N ILE A 153 8.84 -7.73 14.04
CA ILE A 153 7.70 -6.84 13.93
C ILE A 153 6.49 -7.62 14.44
N GLU A 154 5.80 -7.10 15.46
CA GLU A 154 4.74 -7.79 16.18
C GLU A 154 3.64 -8.29 15.23
N GLU A 155 3.35 -7.54 14.17
CA GLU A 155 2.39 -7.92 13.14
C GLU A 155 2.76 -9.22 12.39
N PHE A 156 4.05 -9.56 12.24
CA PHE A 156 4.49 -10.82 11.62
C PHE A 156 4.52 -12.01 12.59
N LEU A 157 4.34 -11.77 13.90
CA LEU A 157 4.50 -12.81 14.95
C LEU A 157 3.17 -13.25 15.58
N LYS A 158 2.05 -12.64 15.18
CA LYS A 158 0.74 -12.83 15.84
C LYS A 158 0.00 -14.12 15.48
N HIS A 159 0.47 -14.89 14.51
CA HIS A 159 -0.10 -16.17 14.08
C HIS A 159 1.03 -17.11 13.63
#